data_AF-A0A238YNP9-F1
#
_entry.id   AF-A0A238YNP9-F1
#
_cell.length_a   1.000
_cell.length_b   1.000
_cell.length_c   1.000
_cell.angle_alpha   90.00
_cell.angle_beta   90.00
_cell.angle_gamma   90.00
#
_symmetry.space_group_name_H-M   'P 1'
#
loop_
_entity.id
_entity.type
_entity.pdbx_description
1 polymer ?
#
loop_
_entity_poly.entity_id
_entity_poly.type
_entity_poly.pdbx_seq_one_letter_code
_entity_poly.pdbx_strand_id
1 'polypeptide(L)'
;MDASLPQVQKAHQALTVPPFLICQSFPTAAQRALVALLDKAGALVGPGLCVPQAGEALVQNPDCDLVVLTYCARNAVADAMSEGTLAEHALAQWMTETGALLSLWRQNRRRVILLQIDSGGTQSADLAARLGLDPNSALGREIAALPTPAQDPVILCLAELVLMQSAEAHALCADFAAAGHDLTPNPVSGSVNVAAAAALYAAQQRGARMQGERATHDADQIRVPELPQEEQQDAASLLRQQELLMTQLRAGQAGLETLYLRHRKAEADNAALRAELGQARQRLAGVRRWTHDFLRRLRLAAGRKGD
;
A
#
# COMPACT_ATOMS: atom_id res chain seq x y z
N MET A 1 -5.23 -36.46 -6.86
CA MET A 1 -6.04 -36.00 -8.00
C MET A 1 -5.82 -34.50 -8.11
N ASP A 2 -4.95 -34.10 -9.03
CA ASP A 2 -4.43 -32.74 -9.17
C ASP A 2 -5.46 -31.80 -9.79
N ALA A 3 -6.21 -31.08 -8.95
CA ALA A 3 -7.13 -30.02 -9.37
C ALA A 3 -6.43 -28.66 -9.60
N SER A 4 -5.11 -28.57 -9.36
CA SER A 4 -4.35 -27.30 -9.33
C SER A 4 -3.72 -26.90 -10.68
N LEU A 5 -3.60 -27.83 -11.63
CA LEU A 5 -3.01 -27.58 -12.96
C LEU A 5 -3.82 -26.66 -13.91
N PRO A 6 -5.18 -26.68 -13.95
CA PRO A 6 -5.93 -25.85 -14.91
C PRO A 6 -5.95 -24.36 -14.57
N GLN A 7 -5.63 -23.96 -13.33
CA GLN A 7 -5.70 -22.56 -12.91
C GLN A 7 -4.41 -21.77 -13.14
N VAL A 8 -3.24 -22.40 -13.02
CA VAL A 8 -1.93 -21.76 -13.33
C VAL A 8 -1.83 -21.39 -14.81
N GLN A 9 -2.33 -22.27 -15.69
CA GLN A 9 -2.45 -21.97 -17.12
C GLN A 9 -3.38 -20.77 -17.39
N LYS A 10 -4.41 -20.60 -16.56
CA LYS A 10 -5.37 -19.50 -16.69
C LYS A 10 -4.77 -18.15 -16.28
N ALA A 11 -3.93 -18.11 -15.24
CA ALA A 11 -3.19 -16.89 -14.86
C ALA A 11 -2.18 -16.47 -15.95
N HIS A 12 -1.46 -17.44 -16.54
CA HIS A 12 -0.57 -17.17 -17.68
C HIS A 12 -1.34 -16.76 -18.95
N GLN A 13 -2.53 -17.31 -19.19
CA GLN A 13 -3.39 -16.90 -20.32
C GLN A 13 -4.02 -15.52 -20.13
N ALA A 14 -4.44 -15.17 -18.91
CA ALA A 14 -5.11 -13.89 -18.66
C ALA A 14 -4.18 -12.68 -18.84
N LEU A 15 -2.88 -12.84 -18.61
CA LEU A 15 -1.88 -11.80 -18.83
C LEU A 15 -1.38 -11.72 -20.28
N THR A 16 -1.72 -12.70 -21.12
CA THR A 16 -1.29 -12.77 -22.53
C THR A 16 -2.38 -12.35 -23.52
N VAL A 17 -3.64 -12.24 -23.08
CA VAL A 17 -4.76 -11.76 -23.91
C VAL A 17 -5.25 -10.41 -23.39
N PRO A 18 -4.61 -9.30 -23.77
CA PRO A 18 -5.15 -7.98 -23.47
C PRO A 18 -6.49 -7.75 -24.18
N PRO A 19 -7.36 -6.89 -23.62
CA PRO A 19 -7.06 -5.99 -22.52
C PRO A 19 -7.66 -6.44 -21.17
N PHE A 20 -6.97 -6.15 -20.06
CA PHE A 20 -7.42 -6.51 -18.70
C PHE A 20 -7.37 -5.32 -17.74
N LEU A 21 -8.09 -5.43 -16.61
CA LEU A 21 -8.07 -4.45 -15.52
C LEU A 21 -7.02 -4.84 -14.49
N ILE A 22 -6.32 -3.88 -13.89
CA ILE A 22 -5.46 -4.12 -12.72
C ILE A 22 -6.00 -3.41 -11.49
N CYS A 23 -6.10 -4.16 -10.39
CA CYS A 23 -6.29 -3.64 -9.05
C CYS A 23 -5.02 -3.87 -8.23
N GLN A 24 -4.62 -2.86 -7.46
CA GLN A 24 -3.51 -2.94 -6.51
C GLN A 24 -4.06 -2.96 -5.09
N SER A 25 -3.50 -3.85 -4.27
CA SER A 25 -3.71 -3.90 -2.83
C SER A 25 -2.37 -3.67 -2.14
N PHE A 26 -2.33 -2.72 -1.21
CA PHE A 26 -1.09 -2.21 -0.61
C PHE A 26 -0.03 -1.80 -1.67
N PRO A 27 -0.30 -0.74 -2.47
CA PRO A 27 0.52 -0.39 -3.63
C PRO A 27 1.93 0.08 -3.26
N THR A 28 2.93 -0.77 -3.46
CA THR A 28 4.35 -0.39 -3.33
C THR A 28 4.84 0.41 -4.53
N ALA A 29 6.02 1.02 -4.41
CA ALA A 29 6.68 1.67 -5.54
C ALA A 29 6.90 0.69 -6.71
N ALA A 30 7.26 -0.56 -6.43
CA ALA A 30 7.44 -1.60 -7.44
C ALA A 30 6.12 -1.96 -8.15
N GLN A 31 5.02 -2.14 -7.41
CA GLN A 31 3.72 -2.41 -8.02
C GLN A 31 3.24 -1.22 -8.88
N ARG A 32 3.37 0.02 -8.39
CA ARG A 32 3.02 1.22 -9.16
C ARG A 32 3.85 1.36 -10.43
N ALA A 33 5.14 1.06 -10.34
CA ALA A 33 6.01 1.06 -11.51
C ALA A 33 5.61 -0.04 -12.51
N LEU A 34 5.29 -1.26 -12.05
CA LEU A 34 4.79 -2.33 -12.90
C LEU A 34 3.49 -1.93 -13.62
N VAL A 35 2.53 -1.34 -12.91
CA VAL A 35 1.28 -0.88 -13.53
C VAL A 35 1.54 0.22 -14.56
N ALA A 36 2.42 1.17 -14.26
CA ALA A 36 2.80 2.21 -15.22
C ALA A 36 3.49 1.62 -16.47
N LEU A 37 4.28 0.55 -16.32
CA LEU A 37 4.91 -0.15 -17.43
C LEU A 37 3.88 -0.90 -18.29
N LEU A 38 2.91 -1.57 -17.66
CA LEU A 38 1.83 -2.28 -18.36
C LEU A 38 0.86 -1.30 -19.06
N ASP A 39 0.61 -0.15 -18.47
CA ASP A 39 -0.18 0.93 -19.08
C ASP A 39 0.52 1.49 -20.33
N LYS A 40 1.82 1.78 -20.23
CA LYS A 40 2.65 2.21 -21.38
C LYS A 40 2.67 1.18 -22.52
N ALA A 41 2.61 -0.11 -22.19
CA ALA A 41 2.55 -1.19 -23.16
C ALA A 41 1.16 -1.35 -23.82
N GLY A 42 0.15 -0.59 -23.37
CA GLY A 42 -1.23 -0.68 -23.87
C GLY A 42 -1.94 -1.97 -23.47
N ALA A 43 -1.47 -2.65 -22.42
CA ALA A 43 -2.06 -3.91 -21.95
C ALA A 43 -3.31 -3.69 -21.07
N LEU A 44 -3.50 -2.47 -20.54
CA LEU A 44 -4.52 -2.15 -19.54
C LEU A 44 -5.75 -1.48 -20.13
N VAL A 45 -6.93 -1.82 -19.58
CA VAL A 45 -8.16 -1.04 -19.75
C VAL A 45 -8.18 0.07 -18.68
N GLY A 46 -7.49 1.17 -18.94
CA GLY A 46 -7.48 2.33 -18.07
C GLY A 46 -6.47 2.26 -16.91
N PRO A 47 -6.54 3.21 -15.96
CA PRO A 47 -5.54 3.36 -14.90
C PRO A 47 -5.62 2.22 -13.87
N GLY A 48 -4.52 2.04 -13.12
CA GLY A 48 -4.50 1.15 -11.97
C GLY A 48 -5.59 1.48 -10.94
N LEU A 49 -6.35 0.47 -10.54
CA LEU A 49 -7.48 0.58 -9.63
C LEU A 49 -7.06 0.25 -8.19
N CYS A 50 -7.80 0.77 -7.20
CA CYS A 50 -7.75 0.28 -5.82
C CYS A 50 -8.93 -0.67 -5.52
N VAL A 51 -8.84 -1.42 -4.41
CA VAL A 51 -9.83 -2.45 -4.03
C VAL A 51 -11.29 -1.93 -4.04
N PRO A 52 -11.60 -0.74 -3.50
CA PRO A 52 -12.97 -0.20 -3.56
C PRO A 52 -13.48 0.10 -4.98
N GLN A 53 -12.59 0.41 -5.92
CA GLN A 53 -12.94 0.75 -7.31
C GLN A 53 -13.10 -0.49 -8.20
N ALA A 54 -12.47 -1.60 -7.82
CA ALA A 54 -12.39 -2.81 -8.62
C ALA A 54 -13.77 -3.40 -8.96
N GLY A 55 -14.72 -3.35 -8.02
CA GLY A 55 -16.08 -3.85 -8.24
C GLY A 55 -16.84 -3.05 -9.29
N GLU A 56 -16.77 -1.71 -9.23
CA GLU A 56 -17.42 -0.84 -10.22
C GLU A 56 -16.80 -0.98 -11.60
N ALA A 57 -15.47 -1.07 -11.67
CA ALA A 57 -14.74 -1.24 -12.93
C ALA A 57 -15.09 -2.56 -13.65
N LEU A 58 -15.30 -3.65 -12.90
CA LEU A 58 -15.74 -4.94 -13.44
C LEU A 58 -17.17 -4.89 -14.01
N VAL A 59 -18.03 -4.03 -13.47
CA VAL A 59 -19.39 -3.80 -13.98
C VAL A 59 -19.33 -2.96 -15.26
N GLN A 60 -18.46 -1.95 -15.30
CA GLN A 60 -18.29 -1.08 -16.47
C GLN A 60 -17.63 -1.81 -17.65
N ASN A 61 -16.79 -2.81 -17.39
CA ASN A 61 -16.05 -3.57 -18.41
C ASN A 61 -16.34 -5.08 -18.29
N PRO A 62 -17.51 -5.56 -18.74
CA PRO A 62 -17.95 -6.95 -18.52
C PRO A 62 -17.09 -8.00 -19.23
N ASP A 63 -16.41 -7.61 -20.32
CA ASP A 63 -15.60 -8.52 -21.15
C ASP A 63 -14.15 -8.64 -20.66
N CYS A 64 -13.77 -7.90 -19.62
CA CYS A 64 -12.40 -7.87 -19.11
C CYS A 64 -12.25 -8.70 -17.83
N ASP A 65 -11.10 -9.36 -17.70
CA ASP A 65 -10.67 -9.97 -16.45
C ASP A 65 -9.99 -8.91 -15.56
N LEU A 66 -10.13 -9.06 -14.25
CA LEU A 66 -9.46 -8.25 -13.23
C LEU A 66 -8.31 -9.03 -12.62
N VAL A 67 -7.11 -8.50 -12.78
CA VAL A 67 -5.90 -8.97 -12.11
C VAL A 67 -5.68 -8.13 -10.86
N VAL A 68 -5.66 -8.78 -9.70
CA VAL A 68 -5.34 -8.16 -8.42
C VAL A 68 -3.89 -8.47 -8.08
N LEU A 69 -3.07 -7.44 -7.95
CA LEU A 69 -1.71 -7.55 -7.45
C LEU A 69 -1.70 -7.26 -5.95
N THR A 70 -1.20 -8.21 -5.17
CA THR A 70 -1.21 -8.14 -3.71
C THR A 70 0.05 -8.78 -3.13
N TYR A 71 0.47 -8.36 -1.94
CA TYR A 71 1.58 -8.99 -1.23
C TYR A 71 1.09 -10.14 -0.35
N CYS A 72 1.97 -11.08 -0.03
CA CYS A 72 1.69 -12.02 1.03
C CYS A 72 1.49 -11.27 2.37
N ALA A 73 0.69 -11.84 3.26
CA ALA A 73 0.26 -11.17 4.50
C ALA A 73 1.42 -10.59 5.32
N ARG A 74 2.51 -11.36 5.46
CA ARG A 74 3.72 -10.95 6.19
C ARG A 74 4.30 -9.66 5.63
N ASN A 75 4.44 -9.57 4.32
CA ASN A 75 5.09 -8.45 3.66
C ASN A 75 4.19 -7.21 3.66
N ALA A 76 2.87 -7.38 3.47
CA ALA A 76 1.92 -6.27 3.55
C ALA A 76 1.91 -5.61 4.94
N VAL A 77 1.91 -6.43 6.00
CA VAL A 77 1.99 -5.94 7.39
C VAL A 77 3.36 -5.31 7.66
N ALA A 78 4.45 -5.94 7.21
CA ALA A 78 5.80 -5.41 7.38
C ALA A 78 6.00 -4.07 6.68
N ASP A 79 5.47 -3.90 5.47
CA ASP A 79 5.55 -2.64 4.73
C ASP A 79 4.81 -1.53 5.48
N ALA A 80 3.58 -1.76 5.92
CA ALA A 80 2.83 -0.78 6.71
C ALA A 80 3.55 -0.41 8.02
N MET A 81 4.19 -1.37 8.68
CA MET A 81 5.01 -1.12 9.88
C MET A 81 6.27 -0.30 9.57
N SER A 82 6.91 -0.55 8.42
CA SER A 82 8.09 0.22 7.98
C SER A 82 7.76 1.69 7.70
N GLU A 83 6.50 1.98 7.32
CA GLU A 83 5.97 3.34 7.14
C GLU A 83 5.59 4.02 8.47
N GLY A 84 5.79 3.36 9.62
CA GLY A 84 5.53 3.90 10.95
C GLY A 84 4.16 3.52 11.53
N THR A 85 3.41 2.63 10.87
CA THR A 85 2.13 2.14 11.39
C THR A 85 2.36 1.17 12.54
N LEU A 86 1.58 1.29 13.61
CA LEU A 86 1.61 0.32 14.71
C LEU A 86 1.15 -1.06 14.21
N ALA A 87 1.78 -2.12 14.71
CA ALA A 87 1.53 -3.49 14.26
C ALA A 87 0.04 -3.90 14.29
N GLU A 88 -0.70 -3.54 15.34
CA GLU A 88 -2.13 -3.82 15.45
C GLU A 88 -2.95 -3.13 14.36
N HIS A 89 -2.60 -1.89 14.02
CA HIS A 89 -3.28 -1.11 12.99
C HIS A 89 -2.92 -1.63 11.59
N ALA A 90 -1.65 -1.98 11.37
CA ALA A 90 -1.19 -2.62 10.13
C ALA A 90 -1.91 -3.96 9.90
N LEU A 91 -2.04 -4.78 10.94
CA LEU A 91 -2.79 -6.04 10.89
C LEU A 91 -4.28 -5.79 10.58
N ALA A 92 -4.93 -4.89 11.32
CA ALA A 92 -6.36 -4.60 11.12
C ALA A 92 -6.66 -4.06 9.72
N GLN A 93 -5.78 -3.21 9.18
CA GLN A 93 -5.86 -2.72 7.81
C GLN A 93 -5.73 -3.87 6.81
N TRP A 94 -4.71 -4.74 6.97
CA TRP A 94 -4.54 -5.93 6.14
C TRP A 94 -5.76 -6.84 6.16
N MET A 95 -6.33 -7.12 7.33
CA MET A 95 -7.51 -7.97 7.48
C MET A 95 -8.74 -7.37 6.77
N THR A 96 -8.96 -6.05 6.93
CA THR A 96 -10.08 -5.33 6.31
C THR A 96 -10.00 -5.39 4.79
N GLU A 97 -8.83 -5.11 4.23
CA GLU A 97 -8.61 -5.09 2.79
C GLU A 97 -8.65 -6.49 2.18
N THR A 98 -8.05 -7.48 2.85
CA THR A 98 -8.08 -8.89 2.43
C THR A 98 -9.51 -9.44 2.46
N GLY A 99 -10.31 -9.09 3.48
CA GLY A 99 -11.72 -9.45 3.54
C GLY A 99 -12.53 -8.88 2.37
N ALA A 100 -12.26 -7.63 1.98
CA ALA A 100 -12.88 -7.02 0.81
C ALA A 100 -12.46 -7.71 -0.51
N LEU A 101 -11.17 -8.02 -0.66
CA LEU A 101 -10.64 -8.76 -1.80
C LEU A 101 -11.24 -10.16 -1.96
N LEU A 102 -11.31 -10.92 -0.86
CA LEU A 102 -11.92 -12.25 -0.85
C LEU A 102 -13.42 -12.17 -1.18
N SER A 103 -14.11 -11.13 -0.71
CA SER A 103 -15.51 -10.89 -1.05
C SER A 103 -15.69 -10.59 -2.54
N LEU A 104 -14.85 -9.72 -3.10
CA LEU A 104 -14.83 -9.41 -4.53
C LEU A 104 -14.56 -10.66 -5.38
N TRP A 105 -13.57 -11.46 -4.99
CA TRP A 105 -13.24 -12.73 -5.66
C TRP A 105 -14.38 -13.74 -5.58
N ARG A 106 -15.02 -13.91 -4.41
CA ARG A 106 -16.16 -14.83 -4.24
C ARG A 106 -17.33 -14.45 -5.15
N GLN A 107 -17.60 -13.15 -5.30
CA GLN A 107 -18.66 -12.66 -6.20
C GLN A 107 -18.32 -12.82 -7.68
N ASN A 108 -17.03 -12.77 -8.03
CA ASN A 108 -16.56 -12.71 -9.41
C ASN A 108 -15.50 -13.79 -9.75
N ARG A 109 -15.65 -15.01 -9.22
CA ARG A 109 -14.64 -16.09 -9.28
C ARG A 109 -14.12 -16.44 -10.68
N ARG A 110 -14.89 -16.15 -11.72
CA ARG A 110 -14.51 -16.45 -13.11
C ARG A 110 -13.60 -15.39 -13.73
N ARG A 111 -13.69 -14.15 -13.22
CA ARG A 111 -13.13 -12.93 -13.80
C ARG A 111 -12.06 -12.27 -12.91
N VAL A 112 -12.00 -12.61 -11.63
CA VAL A 112 -11.00 -12.06 -10.70
C VAL A 112 -9.89 -13.06 -10.49
N ILE A 113 -8.67 -12.62 -10.77
CA ILE A 113 -7.44 -13.38 -10.62
C ILE A 113 -6.61 -12.70 -9.54
N LEU A 114 -6.40 -13.39 -8.43
CA LEU A 114 -5.59 -12.91 -7.32
C LEU A 114 -4.14 -13.37 -7.53
N LEU A 115 -3.21 -12.44 -7.70
CA LEU A 115 -1.79 -12.72 -7.88
C LEU A 115 -1.00 -12.20 -6.68
N GLN A 116 -0.44 -13.13 -5.92
CA GLN A 116 0.43 -12.83 -4.79
C GLN A 116 1.87 -12.63 -5.27
N ILE A 117 2.44 -11.49 -4.89
CA ILE A 117 3.84 -11.11 -5.12
C ILE A 117 4.57 -11.23 -3.78
N ASP A 118 5.56 -12.11 -3.69
CA ASP A 118 6.45 -12.15 -2.53
C ASP A 118 7.58 -11.13 -2.73
N SER A 119 7.87 -10.30 -1.71
CA SER A 119 9.07 -9.43 -1.68
C SER A 119 10.33 -10.22 -1.31
N GLY A 120 10.19 -11.49 -0.91
CA GLY A 120 11.26 -12.40 -0.55
C GLY A 120 12.13 -12.82 -1.74
N GLY A 121 13.00 -11.93 -2.21
CA GLY A 121 14.24 -12.28 -2.92
C GLY A 121 14.14 -12.82 -4.36
N THR A 122 12.96 -13.08 -4.90
CA THR A 122 12.82 -13.45 -6.33
C THR A 122 12.78 -12.22 -7.20
N GLN A 123 13.76 -12.17 -8.09
CA GLN A 123 14.16 -11.04 -8.90
C GLN A 123 12.98 -10.51 -9.70
N SER A 124 12.92 -9.19 -9.87
CA SER A 124 12.12 -8.52 -10.88
C SER A 124 12.17 -9.19 -12.28
N ALA A 125 13.27 -9.89 -12.59
CA ALA A 125 13.41 -10.75 -13.77
C ALA A 125 12.50 -12.01 -13.77
N ASP A 126 12.30 -12.64 -12.61
CA ASP A 126 11.38 -13.78 -12.46
C ASP A 126 9.93 -13.35 -12.63
N LEU A 127 9.59 -12.14 -12.18
CA LEU A 127 8.28 -11.55 -12.39
C LEU A 127 8.00 -11.37 -13.89
N ALA A 128 8.93 -10.78 -14.64
CA ALA A 128 8.79 -10.62 -16.09
C ALA A 128 8.58 -11.97 -16.81
N ALA A 129 9.40 -12.97 -16.49
CA ALA A 129 9.30 -14.30 -17.08
C ALA A 129 7.94 -14.97 -16.77
N ARG A 130 7.40 -14.79 -15.56
CA ARG A 130 6.13 -15.40 -15.13
C ARG A 130 4.90 -14.66 -15.59
N LEU A 131 5.03 -13.38 -15.90
CA LEU A 131 4.05 -12.63 -16.67
C LEU A 131 4.04 -13.04 -18.16
N GLY A 132 4.92 -13.98 -18.57
CA GLY A 132 5.06 -14.42 -19.96
C GLY A 132 5.71 -13.39 -20.86
N LEU A 133 6.39 -12.39 -20.28
CA LEU A 133 7.08 -11.34 -21.02
C LEU A 133 8.45 -11.85 -21.45
N ASP A 134 8.80 -11.61 -22.72
CA ASP A 134 10.15 -11.91 -23.19
C ASP A 134 11.17 -11.10 -22.37
N PRO A 135 12.11 -11.76 -21.65
CA PRO A 135 13.09 -11.07 -20.83
C PRO A 135 14.01 -10.14 -21.66
N ASN A 136 14.13 -10.38 -22.97
CA ASN A 136 14.91 -9.52 -23.87
C ASN A 136 14.11 -8.33 -24.41
N SER A 137 12.78 -8.34 -24.28
CA SER A 137 11.94 -7.22 -24.66
C SER A 137 12.28 -5.97 -23.83
N ALA A 138 12.00 -4.78 -24.38
CA ALA A 138 12.20 -3.53 -23.66
C ALA A 138 11.41 -3.53 -22.32
N LEU A 139 10.17 -4.01 -22.36
CA LEU A 139 9.31 -4.14 -21.19
C LEU A 139 9.87 -5.14 -20.17
N GLY A 140 10.35 -6.31 -20.61
CA GLY A 140 10.97 -7.31 -19.73
C GLY A 140 12.20 -6.79 -19.01
N ARG A 141 13.06 -6.03 -19.71
CA ARG A 141 14.24 -5.40 -19.12
C ARG A 141 13.89 -4.26 -18.15
N GLU A 142 12.89 -3.45 -18.47
CA GLU A 142 12.42 -2.37 -17.59
C GLU A 142 11.80 -2.92 -16.31
N ILE A 143 11.02 -4.00 -16.41
CA ILE A 143 10.50 -4.71 -15.22
C ILE A 143 11.66 -5.29 -14.42
N ALA A 144 12.63 -5.96 -15.06
CA ALA A 144 13.81 -6.51 -14.40
C ALA A 144 14.69 -5.44 -13.70
N ALA A 145 14.63 -4.19 -14.15
CA ALA A 145 15.36 -3.08 -13.53
C ALA A 145 14.64 -2.44 -12.32
N LEU A 146 13.44 -2.92 -11.95
CA LEU A 146 12.70 -2.37 -10.81
C LEU A 146 13.46 -2.59 -9.49
N PRO A 147 13.48 -1.58 -8.60
CA PRO A 147 14.15 -1.70 -7.32
C PRO A 147 13.49 -2.77 -6.46
N THR A 148 14.30 -3.69 -5.93
CA THR A 148 13.83 -4.66 -4.94
C THR A 148 13.72 -3.97 -3.59
N PRO A 149 12.54 -3.92 -2.96
CA PRO A 149 12.40 -3.31 -1.63
C PRO A 149 13.18 -4.16 -0.63
N ALA A 150 14.22 -3.58 -0.03
CA ALA A 150 14.93 -4.19 1.09
C ALA A 150 14.07 -4.01 2.35
N GLN A 151 13.39 -5.08 2.78
CA GLN A 151 12.63 -5.07 4.03
C GLN A 151 13.55 -5.43 5.21
N ASP A 152 13.41 -4.72 6.31
CA ASP A 152 14.14 -5.01 7.55
C ASP A 152 13.72 -6.40 8.08
N PRO A 153 14.66 -7.34 8.23
CA PRO A 153 14.34 -8.69 8.72
C PRO A 153 13.71 -8.69 10.13
N VAL A 154 13.97 -7.68 10.96
CA VAL A 154 13.34 -7.54 12.28
C VAL A 154 11.86 -7.20 12.10
N ILE A 155 11.52 -6.28 11.20
CA ILE A 155 10.14 -5.90 10.92
C ILE A 155 9.37 -7.10 10.32
N LEU A 156 10.00 -7.87 9.44
CA LEU A 156 9.44 -9.11 8.91
C LEU A 156 9.11 -10.14 10.01
N CYS A 157 10.03 -10.35 10.96
CA CYS A 157 9.78 -11.23 12.11
C CYS A 157 8.63 -10.73 12.98
N LEU A 158 8.55 -9.41 13.23
CA LEU A 158 7.46 -8.82 14.02
C LEU A 158 6.11 -8.97 13.32
N ALA A 159 6.07 -8.74 12.00
CA ALA A 159 4.86 -8.93 11.20
C ALA A 159 4.38 -10.40 11.25
N GLU A 160 5.30 -11.35 11.13
CA GLU A 160 4.99 -12.79 11.25
C GLU A 160 4.47 -13.16 12.64
N LEU A 161 5.07 -12.63 13.70
CA LEU A 161 4.63 -12.85 15.07
C LEU A 161 3.22 -12.29 15.34
N VAL A 162 2.92 -11.10 14.81
CA VAL A 162 1.60 -10.45 14.94
C VAL A 162 0.53 -11.26 14.19
N LEU A 163 0.85 -11.77 12.99
CA LEU A 163 -0.03 -12.69 12.27
C LEU A 163 -0.27 -13.99 13.05
N MET A 164 0.78 -14.53 13.70
CA MET A 164 0.69 -15.74 14.53
C MET A 164 -0.20 -15.61 15.76
N GLN A 165 -0.34 -14.41 16.30
CA GLN A 165 -1.13 -14.18 17.50
C GLN A 165 -2.63 -14.00 17.22
N SER A 166 -3.03 -13.82 15.96
CA SER A 166 -4.43 -13.63 15.57
C SER A 166 -4.96 -14.85 14.82
N ALA A 167 -5.85 -15.61 15.46
CA ALA A 167 -6.53 -16.75 14.84
C ALA A 167 -7.36 -16.33 13.62
N GLU A 168 -7.92 -15.12 13.64
CA GLU A 168 -8.67 -14.57 12.50
C GLU A 168 -7.75 -14.26 11.32
N ALA A 169 -6.56 -13.70 11.58
CA ALA A 169 -5.57 -13.45 10.54
C ALA A 169 -5.08 -14.75 9.91
N HIS A 170 -4.90 -15.82 10.70
CA HIS A 170 -4.56 -17.15 10.20
C HIS A 170 -5.64 -17.74 9.29
N ALA A 171 -6.91 -17.65 9.69
CA ALA A 171 -8.02 -18.10 8.86
C ALA A 171 -8.06 -17.32 7.52
N LEU A 172 -7.87 -16.01 7.57
CA LEU A 172 -7.79 -15.17 6.36
C LEU A 172 -6.59 -15.52 5.48
N CYS A 173 -5.40 -15.77 6.05
CA CYS A 173 -4.23 -16.22 5.30
C CYS A 173 -4.50 -17.54 4.57
N ALA A 174 -5.17 -18.50 5.22
CA ALA A 174 -5.51 -19.78 4.61
C ALA A 174 -6.53 -19.62 3.47
N ASP A 175 -7.60 -18.84 3.70
CA ASP A 175 -8.59 -18.50 2.67
C ASP A 175 -7.95 -17.79 1.47
N PHE A 176 -7.02 -16.87 1.75
CA PHE A 176 -6.34 -16.08 0.74
C PHE A 176 -5.32 -16.90 -0.05
N ALA A 177 -4.58 -17.80 0.60
CA ALA A 177 -3.71 -18.75 -0.08
C ALA A 177 -4.51 -19.74 -0.94
N ALA A 178 -5.71 -20.15 -0.50
CA ALA A 178 -6.58 -21.02 -1.29
C ALA A 178 -7.20 -20.30 -2.51
N ALA A 179 -7.41 -18.98 -2.43
CA ALA A 179 -7.98 -18.18 -3.52
C ALA A 179 -6.90 -17.57 -4.46
N GLY A 180 -5.69 -17.39 -3.95
CA GLY A 180 -4.57 -16.73 -4.61
C GLY A 180 -3.72 -17.64 -5.46
N HIS A 181 -3.03 -17.05 -6.42
CA HIS A 181 -1.94 -17.69 -7.14
C HIS A 181 -0.62 -17.02 -6.73
N ASP A 182 0.29 -17.83 -6.21
CA ASP A 182 1.65 -17.39 -5.95
C ASP A 182 2.37 -17.24 -7.29
N LEU A 183 2.69 -16.00 -7.64
CA LEU A 183 3.57 -15.75 -8.77
C LEU A 183 4.95 -16.29 -8.46
N THR A 184 5.46 -16.12 -7.25
CA THR A 184 6.76 -16.62 -6.83
C THR A 184 6.53 -17.80 -5.89
N PRO A 185 6.74 -19.07 -6.32
CA PRO A 185 6.58 -20.20 -5.42
C PRO A 185 7.56 -19.98 -4.28
N ASN A 186 7.00 -19.86 -3.08
CA ASN A 186 7.75 -19.68 -1.86
C ASN A 186 8.81 -20.79 -1.82
N PRO A 187 10.12 -20.49 -1.89
CA PRO A 187 11.13 -21.50 -1.62
C PRO A 187 10.87 -21.93 -0.19
N VAL A 188 10.29 -23.14 -0.05
CA VAL A 188 9.89 -23.83 1.17
C VAL A 188 10.39 -23.10 2.40
N SER A 189 9.52 -22.29 3.01
CA SER A 189 9.79 -21.57 4.26
C SER A 189 11.26 -21.19 4.39
N GLY A 190 11.69 -20.13 3.69
CA GLY A 190 12.87 -19.41 4.10
C GLY A 190 12.63 -18.99 5.55
N SER A 191 12.97 -19.88 6.50
CA SER A 191 12.95 -19.61 7.91
C SER A 191 13.78 -18.36 8.01
N VAL A 192 13.15 -17.24 8.37
CA VAL A 192 13.91 -16.03 8.65
C VAL A 192 14.92 -16.49 9.67
N ASN A 193 16.20 -16.54 9.26
CA ASN A 193 17.23 -17.10 10.10
C ASN A 193 17.37 -16.10 11.24
N VAL A 194 16.62 -16.33 12.32
CA VAL A 194 16.51 -15.43 13.46
C VAL A 194 17.91 -15.15 14.01
N ALA A 195 18.83 -16.12 13.90
CA ALA A 195 20.24 -15.92 14.24
C ALA A 195 20.96 -14.98 13.25
N ALA A 196 20.67 -15.01 11.96
CA ALA A 196 21.23 -14.06 10.99
C ALA A 196 20.64 -12.65 11.15
N ALA A 197 19.34 -12.51 11.42
CA ALA A 197 18.70 -11.24 11.71
C ALA A 197 19.21 -10.63 13.03
N ALA A 198 19.32 -11.44 14.08
CA ALA A 198 19.93 -11.04 15.35
C ALA A 198 21.43 -10.72 15.19
N ALA A 199 22.16 -11.43 14.34
CA ALA A 199 23.56 -11.13 14.05
C ALA A 199 23.74 -9.81 13.31
N LEU A 200 22.86 -9.49 12.35
CA LEU A 200 22.83 -8.19 11.67
C LEU A 200 22.52 -7.07 12.66
N TYR A 201 21.49 -7.24 13.50
CA TYR A 201 21.15 -6.26 14.53
C TYR A 201 22.28 -6.08 15.56
N ALA A 202 22.91 -7.17 16.02
CA ALA A 202 24.07 -7.13 16.90
C ALA A 202 25.32 -6.54 16.22
N ALA A 203 25.48 -6.69 14.91
CA ALA A 203 26.56 -6.05 14.15
C ALA A 203 26.30 -4.55 13.99
N GLN A 204 25.04 -4.14 13.76
CA GLN A 204 24.63 -2.74 13.66
C GLN A 204 24.75 -2.03 15.01
N GLN A 205 24.34 -2.70 16.11
CA GLN A 205 24.58 -2.22 17.48
C GLN A 205 26.07 -2.17 17.81
N ARG A 206 26.88 -3.16 17.40
CA ARG A 206 28.34 -3.10 17.57
C ARG A 206 28.97 -1.98 16.75
N GLY A 207 28.48 -1.68 15.55
CA GLY A 207 28.92 -0.54 14.74
C GLY A 207 28.60 0.79 15.40
N ALA A 208 27.39 0.95 15.94
CA ALA A 208 26.99 2.12 16.72
C ALA A 208 27.79 2.25 18.03
N ARG A 209 28.07 1.12 18.69
CA ARG A 209 28.87 1.07 19.92
C ARG A 209 30.35 1.37 19.67
N MET A 210 30.92 0.89 18.57
CA MET A 210 32.30 1.20 18.12
C MET A 210 32.44 2.66 17.65
N GLN A 211 31.39 3.25 17.08
CA GLN A 211 31.35 4.68 16.78
C GLN A 211 31.23 5.52 18.06
N GLY A 212 30.45 5.07 19.03
CA GLY A 212 30.42 5.65 20.38
C GLY A 212 31.76 5.48 21.12
N GLU A 213 32.40 4.32 21.00
CA GLU A 213 33.69 4.02 21.62
C GLU A 213 34.84 4.77 20.97
N ARG A 214 34.81 5.04 19.66
CA ARG A 214 35.77 5.95 19.01
C ARG A 214 35.58 7.40 19.45
N ALA A 215 34.34 7.83 19.67
CA ALA A 215 34.06 9.14 20.26
C ALA A 215 34.53 9.24 21.73
N THR A 216 34.54 8.12 22.49
CA THR A 216 35.12 8.09 23.85
C THR A 216 36.63 7.86 23.85
N HIS A 217 37.20 7.17 22.87
CA HIS A 217 38.64 6.91 22.83
C HIS A 217 39.45 8.14 22.37
N ASP A 218 38.85 9.01 21.56
CA ASP A 218 39.37 10.36 21.31
C ASP A 218 39.29 11.26 22.56
N ALA A 219 38.43 10.93 23.54
CA ALA A 219 38.39 11.60 24.85
C ALA A 219 39.42 11.03 25.86
N ASP A 220 39.81 9.75 25.73
CA ASP A 220 40.73 9.06 26.66
C ASP A 220 42.23 9.33 26.41
N GLN A 221 42.63 10.04 25.36
CA GLN A 221 44.03 10.46 25.17
C GLN A 221 44.42 11.74 25.93
N ILE A 222 43.48 12.40 26.60
CA ILE A 222 43.78 13.53 27.47
C ILE A 222 43.81 13.03 28.92
N ARG A 223 44.96 12.47 29.33
CA ARG A 223 45.29 12.34 30.75
C ARG A 223 45.43 13.75 31.34
N VAL A 224 44.46 14.19 32.13
CA VAL A 224 44.66 15.28 33.10
C VAL A 224 44.03 14.88 34.44
N PRO A 225 44.69 15.22 35.57
CA PRO A 225 44.35 14.78 36.91
C PRO A 225 43.08 15.48 37.43
N GLU A 226 42.38 14.81 38.35
CA GLU A 226 41.40 15.37 39.30
C GLU A 226 40.67 16.63 38.82
N LEU A 227 39.60 16.47 38.03
CA LEU A 227 38.80 17.60 37.55
C LEU A 227 37.76 18.09 38.59
N PRO A 228 37.54 19.41 38.67
CA PRO A 228 36.78 20.09 39.72
C PRO A 228 35.26 20.03 39.49
N GLN A 229 34.50 20.45 40.50
CA GLN A 229 33.03 20.49 40.59
C GLN A 229 32.26 21.18 39.43
N GLU A 230 32.93 21.71 38.40
CA GLU A 230 32.32 22.41 37.25
C GLU A 230 31.74 21.44 36.19
N GLU A 231 32.34 20.27 35.94
CA GLU A 231 31.83 19.32 34.92
C GLU A 231 30.53 18.61 35.33
N GLN A 232 30.25 18.51 36.64
CA GLN A 232 28.96 18.01 37.13
C GLN A 232 27.81 19.00 36.87
N GLN A 233 28.11 20.29 36.75
CA GLN A 233 27.12 21.30 36.36
C GLN A 233 26.82 21.21 34.85
N ASP A 234 27.79 20.84 34.03
CA ASP A 234 27.62 20.65 32.59
C ASP A 234 26.86 19.36 32.23
N ALA A 235 27.10 18.25 32.93
CA ALA A 235 26.30 17.04 32.75
C ALA A 235 24.83 17.25 33.17
N ALA A 236 24.59 18.00 34.25
CA ALA A 236 23.25 18.34 34.70
C ALA A 236 22.55 19.34 33.74
N SER A 237 23.30 20.26 33.13
CA SER A 237 22.77 21.20 32.14
C SER A 237 22.40 20.50 30.83
N LEU A 238 23.21 19.53 30.39
CA LEU A 238 22.93 18.67 29.23
C LEU A 238 21.68 17.79 29.43
N LEU A 239 21.51 17.18 30.60
CA LEU A 239 20.30 16.42 30.91
C LEU A 239 19.05 17.30 30.91
N ARG A 240 19.13 18.52 31.46
CA ARG A 240 18.02 19.49 31.38
C ARG A 240 17.72 19.91 29.94
N GLN A 241 18.74 20.10 29.10
CA GLN A 241 18.54 20.42 27.69
C GLN A 241 17.87 19.26 26.94
N GLN A 242 18.26 18.02 27.23
CA GLN A 242 17.65 16.84 26.62
C GLN A 242 16.18 16.68 27.04
N GLU A 243 15.87 16.92 28.31
CA GLU A 243 14.51 16.87 28.84
C GLU A 243 13.62 17.96 28.22
N LEU A 244 14.19 19.15 27.99
CA LEU A 244 13.53 20.28 27.33
C LEU A 244 13.26 20.01 25.84
N LEU A 245 14.21 19.38 25.14
CA LEU A 245 14.02 18.94 23.75
C LEU A 245 12.93 17.86 23.65
N MET A 246 12.90 16.90 24.58
CA MET A 246 11.87 15.86 24.61
C MET A 246 10.48 16.43 24.88
N THR A 247 10.36 17.46 25.71
CA THR A 247 9.08 18.15 25.94
C THR A 247 8.65 18.96 24.73
N GLN A 248 9.57 19.63 24.03
CA GLN A 248 9.26 20.32 22.77
C GLN A 248 8.81 19.35 21.68
N LEU A 249 9.42 18.17 21.60
CA LEU A 249 9.06 17.13 20.63
C LEU A 249 7.64 16.61 20.88
N ARG A 250 7.30 16.32 22.13
CA ARG A 250 5.93 15.92 22.52
C ARG A 250 4.90 17.02 22.26
N ALA A 251 5.24 18.28 22.56
CA ALA A 251 4.38 19.42 22.25
C ALA A 251 4.17 19.58 20.73
N GLY A 252 5.22 19.35 19.93
CA GLY A 252 5.15 19.35 18.47
C GLY A 252 4.26 18.24 17.93
N GLN A 253 4.35 17.02 18.48
CA GLN A 253 3.49 15.90 18.11
C GLN A 253 2.01 16.18 18.42
N ALA A 254 1.71 16.71 19.62
CA ALA A 254 0.35 17.12 19.97
C ALA A 254 -0.18 18.25 19.06
N GLY A 255 0.70 19.17 18.66
CA GLY A 255 0.38 20.23 17.68
C GLY A 255 0.02 19.67 16.30
N LEU A 256 0.78 18.67 15.82
CA LEU A 256 0.52 18.01 14.54
C LEU A 256 -0.78 17.20 14.56
N GLU A 257 -1.07 16.47 15.64
CA GLU A 257 -2.36 15.76 15.79
C GLU A 257 -3.55 16.74 15.75
N THR A 258 -3.40 17.89 16.42
CA THR A 258 -4.42 18.94 16.41
C THR A 258 -4.63 19.51 15.01
N LEU A 259 -3.54 19.74 14.25
CA LEU A 259 -3.60 20.21 12.87
C LEU A 259 -4.22 19.15 11.95
N TYR A 260 -3.89 17.87 12.13
CA TYR A 260 -4.47 16.77 11.38
C TYR A 260 -5.98 16.67 11.58
N LEU A 261 -6.45 16.75 12.83
CA LEU A 261 -7.89 16.75 13.15
C LEU A 261 -8.61 17.96 12.55
N ARG A 262 -7.98 19.14 12.58
CA ARG A 262 -8.52 20.35 11.93
C ARG A 262 -8.59 20.20 10.41
N HIS A 263 -7.57 19.63 9.79
CA HIS A 263 -7.53 19.38 8.35
C HIS A 263 -8.64 18.41 7.94
N ARG A 264 -8.78 17.29 8.65
CA ARG A 264 -9.84 16.30 8.40
C ARG A 264 -11.23 16.90 8.55
N LYS A 265 -11.44 17.78 9.53
CA LYS A 265 -12.71 18.52 9.67
C LYS A 265 -12.94 19.46 8.49
N ALA A 266 -11.93 20.22 8.08
CA ALA A 266 -12.03 21.13 6.94
C ALA A 266 -12.31 20.40 5.61
N GLU A 267 -11.78 19.18 5.43
CA GLU A 267 -12.09 18.32 4.29
C GLU A 267 -13.55 17.86 4.30
N ALA A 268 -14.07 17.45 5.46
CA ALA A 268 -15.47 17.07 5.62
C ALA A 268 -16.41 18.26 5.31
N ASP A 269 -16.09 19.45 5.82
CA ASP A 269 -16.85 20.68 5.56
C ASP A 269 -16.81 21.05 4.06
N ASN A 270 -15.65 20.90 3.41
CA ASN A 270 -15.52 21.10 1.96
C ASN A 270 -16.35 20.11 1.14
N ALA A 271 -16.38 18.83 1.56
CA ALA A 271 -17.18 17.81 0.91
C ALA A 271 -18.69 18.14 1.03
N ALA A 272 -19.13 18.58 2.21
CA ALA A 272 -20.50 19.05 2.42
C ALA A 272 -20.86 20.24 1.53
N LEU A 273 -20.01 21.27 1.47
CA LEU A 273 -20.22 22.44 0.61
C LEU A 273 -20.29 22.07 -0.88
N ARG A 274 -19.45 21.13 -1.34
CA ARG A 274 -19.50 20.65 -2.73
C ARG A 274 -20.81 19.92 -3.03
N ALA A 275 -21.32 19.14 -2.09
CA ALA A 275 -22.61 18.47 -2.23
C ALA A 275 -23.77 19.49 -2.32
N GLU A 276 -23.78 20.50 -1.45
CA GLU A 276 -24.78 21.58 -1.49
C GLU A 276 -24.74 22.37 -2.81
N LEU A 277 -23.54 22.70 -3.29
CA LEU A 277 -23.35 23.40 -4.57
C LEU A 277 -23.84 22.53 -5.73
N GLY A 278 -23.60 21.22 -5.69
CA GLY A 278 -24.16 20.25 -6.62
C GLY A 278 -25.70 20.26 -6.63
N GLN A 279 -26.33 20.23 -5.46
CA GLN A 279 -27.80 20.29 -5.34
C GLN A 279 -28.36 21.63 -5.86
N ALA A 280 -27.72 22.74 -5.54
CA ALA A 280 -28.13 24.07 -6.03
C ALA A 280 -28.05 24.16 -7.56
N ARG A 281 -26.99 23.61 -8.17
CA ARG A 281 -26.86 23.52 -9.64
C ARG A 281 -27.95 22.66 -10.26
N GLN A 282 -28.28 21.51 -9.65
CA GLN A 282 -29.37 20.66 -10.12
C GLN A 282 -30.72 21.38 -10.05
N ARG A 283 -31.01 22.11 -8.97
CA ARG A 283 -32.23 22.92 -8.84
C ARG A 283 -32.31 24.01 -9.91
N LEU A 284 -31.22 24.74 -10.15
CA LEU A 284 -31.14 25.73 -11.23
C LEU A 284 -31.36 25.12 -12.61
N ALA A 285 -30.76 23.96 -12.89
CA ALA A 285 -30.98 23.23 -14.15
C ALA A 285 -32.44 22.75 -14.28
N GLY A 286 -33.08 22.38 -13.18
CA GLY A 286 -34.51 22.06 -13.13
C GLY A 286 -35.38 23.27 -13.50
N VAL A 287 -35.16 24.42 -12.86
CA VAL A 287 -35.89 25.67 -13.14
C VAL A 287 -35.68 26.13 -14.58
N ARG A 288 -34.45 26.03 -15.10
CA ARG A 288 -34.12 26.40 -16.49
C ARG A 288 -34.82 25.51 -17.51
N ARG A 289 -34.89 24.20 -17.26
CA ARG A 289 -35.67 23.27 -18.09
C ARG A 289 -37.16 23.59 -18.04
N TRP A 290 -37.70 23.77 -16.84
CA TRP A 290 -39.12 24.11 -16.65
C TRP A 290 -39.51 25.41 -17.35
N THR A 291 -38.70 26.47 -17.23
CA THR A 291 -38.94 27.75 -17.92
C THR A 291 -38.86 27.60 -19.44
N HIS A 292 -37.89 26.84 -19.96
CA HIS A 292 -37.80 26.57 -21.40
C HIS A 292 -39.05 25.83 -21.92
N ASP A 293 -39.48 24.78 -21.23
CA ASP A 293 -40.68 24.01 -21.58
C ASP A 293 -41.95 24.87 -21.48
N PHE A 294 -42.05 25.71 -20.44
CA PHE A 294 -43.17 26.63 -20.25
C PHE A 294 -43.26 27.64 -21.39
N LEU A 295 -42.16 28.30 -21.76
CA LEU A 295 -42.11 29.24 -22.88
C LEU A 295 -42.43 28.55 -24.21
N ARG A 296 -41.95 27.32 -24.42
CA ARG A 296 -42.28 26.52 -25.60
C ARG A 296 -43.77 26.22 -25.68
N ARG A 297 -44.43 25.86 -24.56
CA ARG A 297 -45.88 25.65 -24.49
C ARG A 297 -46.66 26.92 -24.79
N LEU A 298 -46.25 28.06 -24.24
CA LEU A 298 -46.88 29.35 -24.53
C LEU A 298 -46.79 29.72 -26.02
N ARG A 299 -45.64 29.51 -26.66
CA ARG A 299 -45.46 29.76 -28.10
C ARG A 299 -46.37 28.87 -28.95
N LEU A 300 -46.50 27.59 -28.60
CA LEU A 300 -47.40 26.66 -29.29
C LEU A 300 -48.88 27.04 -29.10
N ALA A 301 -49.27 27.53 -27.92
CA ALA A 301 -50.63 27.97 -27.65
C ALA A 301 -50.98 29.27 -28.39
N ALA A 302 -50.03 30.21 -28.51
CA ALA A 302 -50.21 31.44 -29.27
C ALA A 302 -50.35 31.18 -30.78
N GLY A 303 -49.64 30.18 -31.33
CA GLY A 303 -49.73 29.80 -32.74
C GLY A 303 -51.05 29.15 -33.18
N ARG A 304 -51.86 28.64 -32.24
CA ARG A 304 -53.17 28.01 -32.55
C ARG A 304 -54.36 28.98 -32.60
N LYS A 305 -54.16 30.27 -32.30
CA LYS A 305 -55.22 31.29 -32.33
C LYS A 305 -55.26 32.10 -33.64
N GLY A 306 -54.50 31.69 -34.66
CA GLY A 306 -54.35 32.39 -35.94
C GLY A 306 -54.95 31.69 -37.17
N ASP A 307 -55.60 30.53 -36.98
CA ASP A 307 -56.46 29.86 -37.96
C ASP A 307 -57.92 29.96 -37.48
#